data_AF-A0A8H4VS71-F1
#
_entry.id   AF-A0A8H4VS71-F1
#
_cell.length_a   1.000
_cell.length_b   1.000
_cell.length_c   1.000
_cell.angle_alpha   90.00
_cell.angle_beta   90.00
_cell.angle_gamma   90.00
#
_symmetry.space_group_name_H-M   'P 1'
#
loop_
_entity.id
_entity.type
_entity.pdbx_description
1 polymer ?
#
loop_
_entity_poly.entity_id
_entity_poly.type
_entity_poly.pdbx_seq_one_letter_code
_entity_poly.pdbx_strand_id
1 'polypeptide(L)'
;MWLLAFDCCKRIGVAGIYDLRLIRDTHASIPAYQDFLVGAFGTDEKVWDEVSPAKFKWFKEAWPKGKKLSLVSSKNDELVDGVQINSMNDVAEDLKGKGGVEVEVLKDVLRERHNAIWENAVEMASVIAGVLKGLNS
;
A
#
# COMPACT_ATOMS: atom_id res chain seq x y z
N MET A 1 -1.31 -7.17 -4.64
CA MET A 1 -1.88 -5.90 -4.14
C MET A 1 -3.39 -5.97 -4.27
N TRP A 2 -4.11 -6.00 -3.16
CA TRP A 2 -5.57 -5.94 -3.15
C TRP A 2 -5.98 -4.49 -2.88
N LEU A 3 -6.43 -3.80 -3.92
CA LEU A 3 -7.00 -2.45 -3.82
C LEU A 3 -8.52 -2.60 -3.68
N LEU A 4 -9.08 -2.19 -2.56
CA LEU A 4 -10.53 -2.17 -2.36
C LEU A 4 -11.07 -0.78 -2.71
N ALA A 5 -12.07 -0.73 -3.60
CA ALA A 5 -12.74 0.50 -4.01
C ALA A 5 -14.17 0.51 -3.45
N PHE A 6 -14.51 1.53 -2.65
CA PHE A 6 -15.79 1.58 -1.91
C PHE A 6 -16.74 2.70 -2.35
N ASP A 7 -16.28 3.56 -3.26
CA ASP A 7 -17.08 4.56 -3.99
C ASP A 7 -16.25 5.03 -5.19
N CYS A 8 -16.86 5.69 -6.18
CA CYS A 8 -16.14 6.29 -7.31
C CYS A 8 -14.97 7.18 -6.83
N CYS A 9 -15.05 7.72 -5.61
CA CYS A 9 -14.13 8.73 -5.08
C CYS A 9 -13.09 8.27 -4.04
N LYS A 10 -13.23 7.09 -3.43
CA LYS A 10 -12.36 6.64 -2.31
C LYS A 10 -11.82 5.23 -2.57
N ARG A 11 -10.52 5.04 -2.40
CA ARG A 11 -9.86 3.73 -2.50
C ARG A 11 -9.05 3.45 -1.23
N ILE A 12 -8.97 2.18 -0.84
CA ILE A 12 -8.22 1.73 0.33
C ILE A 12 -7.21 0.67 -0.12
N GLY A 13 -5.93 0.91 0.14
CA GLY A 13 -4.86 -0.09 0.02
C GLY A 13 -4.50 -0.62 1.40
N VAL A 14 -4.61 -1.93 1.62
CA VAL A 14 -4.35 -2.57 2.92
C VAL A 14 -3.22 -3.58 2.78
N ALA A 15 -2.26 -3.57 3.70
CA ALA A 15 -1.13 -4.51 3.72
C ALA A 15 -0.38 -4.59 2.37
N GLY A 16 -0.15 -3.42 1.77
CA GLY A 16 0.36 -3.30 0.41
C GLY A 16 1.89 -3.38 0.29
N ILE A 17 2.36 -3.99 -0.80
CA ILE A 17 3.74 -3.95 -1.25
C ILE A 17 3.85 -2.82 -2.29
N TYR A 18 4.70 -1.83 -2.02
CA TYR A 18 4.83 -0.62 -2.83
C TYR A 18 6.22 -0.47 -3.48
N ASP A 19 7.24 -1.14 -2.95
CA ASP A 19 8.56 -1.25 -3.57
C ASP A 19 9.02 -2.72 -3.53
N LEU A 20 9.05 -3.32 -4.72
CA LEU A 20 9.33 -4.74 -4.89
C LEU A 20 10.78 -5.09 -4.58
N ARG A 21 11.74 -4.23 -4.92
CA ARG A 21 13.15 -4.47 -4.56
C ARG A 21 13.33 -4.32 -3.07
N LEU A 22 12.68 -3.32 -2.46
CA LEU A 22 12.74 -3.08 -1.03
C LEU A 22 12.23 -4.26 -0.21
N ILE A 23 11.10 -4.89 -0.58
CA ILE A 23 10.61 -6.05 0.19
C ILE A 23 11.56 -7.24 0.08
N ARG A 24 12.14 -7.46 -1.11
CA ARG A 24 13.15 -8.50 -1.34
C ARG A 24 14.45 -8.24 -0.58
N ASP A 25 14.91 -6.99 -0.55
CA ASP A 25 16.14 -6.61 0.15
C ASP A 25 15.95 -6.68 1.69
N THR A 26 14.79 -6.25 2.18
CA THR A 26 14.44 -6.28 3.61
C THR A 26 14.31 -7.71 4.12
N HIS A 27 13.83 -8.63 3.26
CA HIS A 27 13.69 -10.05 3.57
C HIS A 27 14.69 -10.93 2.79
N ALA A 28 15.91 -10.44 2.53
CA ALA A 28 16.89 -11.14 1.71
C ALA A 28 17.29 -12.54 2.23
N SER A 29 17.09 -12.80 3.53
CA SER A 29 17.31 -14.12 4.14
C SER A 29 16.20 -15.14 3.88
N ILE A 30 15.08 -14.72 3.27
CA ILE A 30 13.90 -15.55 3.00
C ILE A 30 13.76 -15.69 1.47
N PRO A 31 14.17 -16.83 0.88
CA PRO A 31 14.19 -17.01 -0.58
C PRO A 31 12.84 -16.79 -1.27
N ALA A 32 11.74 -17.06 -0.56
CA ALA A 32 10.39 -16.89 -1.08
C ALA A 32 10.13 -15.47 -1.64
N TYR A 33 10.75 -14.42 -1.06
CA TYR A 33 10.59 -13.05 -1.55
C TYR A 33 11.23 -12.84 -2.93
N GLN A 34 12.39 -13.44 -3.17
CA GLN A 34 13.03 -13.43 -4.49
C GLN A 34 12.20 -14.27 -5.47
N ASP A 35 11.79 -15.48 -5.06
CA ASP A 35 11.12 -16.44 -5.93
C ASP A 35 9.76 -15.92 -6.42
N PHE A 36 8.96 -15.28 -5.56
CA PHE A 36 7.67 -14.74 -6.01
C PHE A 36 7.85 -13.56 -6.98
N LEU A 37 8.87 -12.71 -6.79
CA LEU A 37 9.14 -11.59 -7.69
C LEU A 37 9.61 -12.08 -9.05
N VAL A 38 10.53 -13.05 -9.07
CA VAL A 38 10.99 -13.68 -10.31
C VAL A 38 9.83 -14.39 -11.01
N GLY A 39 8.99 -15.11 -10.26
CA GLY A 39 7.81 -15.79 -10.81
C GLY A 39 6.78 -14.85 -11.40
N ALA A 40 6.59 -13.67 -10.81
CA ALA A 40 5.60 -12.69 -11.25
C ALA A 40 6.08 -11.75 -12.37
N PHE A 41 7.34 -11.31 -12.31
CA PHE A 41 7.86 -10.21 -13.15
C PHE A 41 9.15 -10.57 -13.91
N GLY A 42 9.65 -11.80 -13.77
CA GLY A 42 10.94 -12.22 -14.33
C GLY A 42 12.13 -11.71 -13.52
N THR A 43 13.34 -11.94 -14.03
CA THR A 43 14.59 -11.66 -13.30
C THR A 43 15.13 -10.24 -13.48
N ASP A 44 14.54 -9.43 -14.35
CA ASP A 44 15.01 -8.06 -14.57
C ASP A 44 14.47 -7.11 -13.49
N GLU A 45 15.35 -6.68 -12.58
CA GLU A 45 15.01 -5.74 -11.50
C GLU A 45 14.51 -4.38 -12.02
N LYS A 46 14.83 -3.99 -13.26
CA LYS A 46 14.26 -2.76 -13.84
C LYS A 46 12.76 -2.88 -14.01
N VAL A 47 12.26 -4.05 -14.39
CA VAL A 47 10.81 -4.31 -14.47
C VAL A 47 10.20 -4.16 -13.08
N TRP A 48 10.87 -4.64 -12.04
CA TRP A 48 10.38 -4.52 -10.67
C TRP A 48 10.28 -3.07 -10.23
N ASP A 49 11.25 -2.24 -10.62
CA ASP A 49 11.21 -0.79 -10.40
C ASP A 49 10.07 -0.13 -11.17
N GLU A 50 9.88 -0.51 -12.44
CA GLU A 50 8.81 0.02 -13.32
C GLU A 50 7.41 -0.34 -12.87
N VAL A 51 7.22 -1.45 -12.13
CA VAL A 51 5.92 -1.88 -11.59
C VAL A 51 5.72 -1.59 -10.09
N SER A 52 6.73 -1.00 -9.42
CA SER A 52 6.65 -0.62 -8.01
C SER A 52 5.87 0.70 -7.82
N PRO A 53 4.70 0.70 -7.14
CA PRO A 53 3.91 1.92 -6.91
C PRO A 53 4.70 3.10 -6.33
N ALA A 54 5.62 2.83 -5.39
CA ALA A 54 6.44 3.87 -4.77
C ALA A 54 7.49 4.49 -5.71
N LYS A 55 7.66 3.94 -6.92
CA LYS A 55 8.56 4.45 -7.96
C LYS A 55 7.82 5.05 -9.16
N PHE A 56 6.49 5.04 -9.15
CA PHE A 56 5.68 5.56 -10.26
C PHE A 56 5.77 7.08 -10.35
N LYS A 57 6.52 7.58 -11.33
CA LYS A 57 6.63 9.02 -11.63
C LYS A 57 5.29 9.65 -12.01
N TRP A 58 4.41 8.89 -12.65
CA TRP A 58 3.07 9.31 -13.11
C TRP A 58 1.96 8.95 -12.13
N PHE A 59 2.25 8.61 -10.87
CA PHE A 59 1.20 8.30 -9.89
C PHE A 59 0.14 9.42 -9.80
N LYS A 60 0.58 10.67 -9.94
CA LYS A 60 -0.27 11.87 -10.01
C LYS A 60 -1.19 11.91 -11.24
N GLU A 61 -0.72 11.40 -12.38
CA GLU A 61 -1.42 11.44 -13.67
C GLU A 61 -2.37 10.25 -13.83
N ALA A 62 -1.98 9.10 -13.30
CA ALA A 62 -2.77 7.87 -13.31
C ALA A 62 -3.98 7.93 -12.35
N TRP A 63 -3.95 8.84 -11.38
CA TRP A 63 -5.01 8.92 -10.38
C TRP A 63 -5.97 10.08 -10.68
N PRO A 64 -7.29 9.84 -10.73
CA PRO A 64 -8.24 10.89 -11.07
C PRO A 64 -8.21 12.01 -10.03
N LYS A 65 -8.34 13.26 -10.48
CA LYS A 65 -8.44 14.43 -9.59
C LYS A 65 -9.61 14.29 -8.62
N GLY A 66 -9.44 14.77 -7.38
CA GLY A 66 -10.49 14.78 -6.37
C GLY A 66 -10.81 13.41 -5.76
N LYS A 67 -9.90 12.43 -5.89
CA LYS A 67 -10.04 11.09 -5.30
C LYS A 67 -9.12 10.96 -4.08
N LYS A 68 -9.61 10.29 -3.04
CA LYS A 68 -8.84 9.97 -1.83
C LYS A 68 -8.32 8.53 -1.86
N LEU A 69 -7.06 8.33 -1.49
CA LEU A 69 -6.44 7.03 -1.29
C LEU A 69 -6.03 6.89 0.17
N SER A 70 -6.63 5.97 0.89
CA SER A 70 -6.21 5.61 2.25
C SER A 70 -5.30 4.39 2.19
N LEU A 71 -4.08 4.50 2.71
CA LEU A 71 -3.10 3.41 2.82
C LEU A 71 -3.07 2.93 4.26
N VAL A 72 -3.16 1.62 4.45
CA VAL A 72 -3.40 1.01 5.75
C VAL A 72 -2.38 -0.10 5.98
N SER A 73 -1.71 -0.07 7.14
CA SER A 73 -0.85 -1.17 7.58
C SER A 73 -1.31 -1.73 8.93
N SER A 74 -0.87 -2.96 9.20
CA SER A 74 -1.01 -3.57 10.51
C SER A 74 0.32 -3.61 11.25
N LYS A 75 0.27 -3.35 12.56
CA LYS A 75 1.42 -3.44 13.45
C LYS A 75 2.01 -4.86 13.52
N ASN A 76 1.15 -5.87 13.40
CA ASN A 76 1.53 -7.27 13.57
C ASN A 76 1.59 -8.02 12.23
N ASP A 77 1.65 -7.29 11.11
CA ASP A 77 1.88 -7.89 9.79
C ASP A 77 3.27 -8.51 9.74
N GLU A 78 3.32 -9.83 9.55
CA GLU A 78 4.54 -10.61 9.50
C GLU A 78 5.07 -10.85 8.08
N LEU A 79 4.31 -10.45 7.04
CA LEU A 79 4.64 -10.70 5.63
C LEU A 79 4.94 -9.41 4.85
N VAL A 80 4.38 -8.29 5.28
CA VAL A 80 4.61 -6.98 4.65
C VAL A 80 4.99 -5.99 5.74
N ASP A 81 6.26 -5.68 5.79
CA ASP A 81 6.82 -4.87 6.85
C ASP A 81 6.47 -3.37 6.71
N GLY A 82 6.59 -2.64 7.82
CA GLY A 82 6.24 -1.22 7.88
C GLY A 82 7.10 -0.29 7.02
N VAL A 83 8.21 -0.73 6.44
CA VAL A 83 9.01 0.09 5.50
C VAL A 83 8.30 0.24 4.15
N GLN A 84 7.43 -0.69 3.77
CA GLN A 84 6.64 -0.60 2.55
C GLN A 84 5.67 0.59 2.62
N ILE A 85 4.91 0.73 3.70
CA ILE A 85 4.00 1.87 3.83
C ILE A 85 4.76 3.20 3.99
N ASN A 86 5.97 3.18 4.56
CA ASN A 86 6.81 4.38 4.63
C ASN A 86 7.27 4.83 3.23
N SER A 87 7.69 3.90 2.37
CA SER A 87 8.12 4.26 1.00
C SER A 87 6.99 4.90 0.20
N MET A 88 5.75 4.43 0.39
CA MET A 88 4.58 5.05 -0.23
C MET A 88 4.19 6.39 0.43
N ASN A 89 4.43 6.54 1.74
CA ASN A 89 4.22 7.81 2.43
C ASN A 89 5.18 8.90 1.91
N ASP A 90 6.44 8.57 1.64
CA ASP A 90 7.41 9.53 1.10
C ASP A 90 6.96 10.07 -0.27
N VAL A 91 6.40 9.19 -1.10
CA VAL A 91 5.77 9.56 -2.39
C VAL A 91 4.55 10.43 -2.16
N ALA A 92 3.70 10.09 -1.20
CA ALA A 92 2.52 10.87 -0.85
C ALA A 92 2.87 12.30 -0.40
N GLU A 93 3.89 12.45 0.45
CA GLU A 93 4.38 13.76 0.91
C GLU A 93 4.89 14.62 -0.26
N ASP A 94 5.65 14.03 -1.21
CA ASP A 94 6.08 14.78 -2.40
C ASP A 94 4.91 15.24 -3.27
N LEU A 95 3.79 14.51 -3.25
CA LEU A 95 2.59 14.85 -4.02
C LEU A 95 1.68 15.88 -3.34
N LYS A 96 1.82 16.11 -2.03
CA LYS A 96 0.97 17.07 -1.29
C LYS A 96 1.08 18.48 -1.86
N GLY A 97 -0.06 19.17 -1.93
CA GLY A 97 -0.15 20.54 -2.43
C GLY A 97 0.05 20.71 -3.95
N LYS A 98 0.42 19.65 -4.68
CA LYS A 98 0.64 19.70 -6.14
C LYS A 98 -0.64 19.46 -6.97
N GLY A 99 -1.83 19.52 -6.36
CA GLY A 99 -3.13 19.46 -7.07
C GLY A 99 -3.54 18.08 -7.61
N GLY A 100 -3.18 17.00 -6.89
CA GLY A 100 -3.40 15.60 -7.28
C GLY A 100 -4.27 14.82 -6.29
N VAL A 101 -3.84 13.59 -6.01
CA VAL A 101 -4.47 12.63 -5.07
C VAL A 101 -4.37 13.12 -3.64
N GLU A 102 -5.45 13.03 -2.88
CA GLU A 102 -5.35 13.11 -1.42
C GLU A 102 -4.99 11.73 -0.89
N VAL A 103 -3.75 11.56 -0.42
CA VAL A 103 -3.29 10.30 0.18
C VAL A 103 -3.31 10.46 1.70
N GLU A 104 -3.95 9.51 2.37
CA GLU A 104 -4.01 9.40 3.82
C GLU A 104 -3.29 8.11 4.23
N VAL A 105 -2.34 8.23 5.17
CA VAL A 105 -1.54 7.08 5.63
C VAL A 105 -1.96 6.72 7.05
N LEU A 106 -2.64 5.59 7.18
CA LEU A 106 -3.12 4.99 8.42
C LEU A 106 -2.16 3.86 8.83
N LYS A 107 -0.93 4.25 9.19
CA LYS A 107 0.12 3.32 9.60
C LYS A 107 -0.20 2.70 10.95
N ASP A 108 -0.04 1.38 11.03
CA ASP A 108 -0.19 0.56 12.23
C ASP A 108 -1.56 0.76 12.91
N VAL A 109 -2.59 1.07 12.11
CA VAL A 109 -3.96 1.24 12.62
C VAL A 109 -4.59 -0.13 12.91
N LEU A 110 -4.22 -1.14 12.13
CA LEU A 110 -4.59 -2.53 12.35
C LEU A 110 -3.59 -3.20 13.33
N ARG A 111 -4.03 -4.27 13.99
CA ARG A 111 -3.26 -5.07 14.95
C ARG A 111 -3.21 -6.55 14.58
N GLU A 112 -3.89 -6.98 13.52
CA GLU A 112 -3.92 -8.39 13.13
C GLU A 112 -2.70 -8.82 12.27
N ARG A 113 -2.44 -10.13 12.19
CA ARG A 113 -1.48 -10.72 11.26
C ARG A 113 -1.95 -10.58 9.81
N HIS A 114 -1.03 -10.70 8.85
CA HIS A 114 -1.30 -10.40 7.42
C HIS A 114 -2.60 -11.02 6.90
N ASN A 115 -2.79 -12.33 7.12
CA ASN A 115 -3.97 -13.06 6.67
C ASN A 115 -5.19 -12.82 7.57
N ALA A 116 -4.97 -12.65 8.88
CA ALA A 116 -6.04 -12.47 9.86
C ALA A 116 -6.86 -11.18 9.62
N ILE A 117 -6.22 -10.13 9.09
CA ILE A 117 -6.91 -8.90 8.64
C ILE A 117 -8.09 -9.22 7.72
N TRP A 118 -7.90 -10.19 6.82
CA TRP A 118 -8.88 -10.57 5.80
C TRP A 118 -9.83 -11.66 6.31
N GLU A 119 -9.32 -12.62 7.09
CA GLU A 119 -10.10 -13.74 7.61
C GLU A 119 -11.09 -13.33 8.70
N ASN A 120 -10.67 -12.49 9.64
CA ASN A 120 -11.52 -12.03 10.74
C ASN A 120 -12.42 -10.86 10.31
N ALA A 121 -11.93 -10.02 9.40
CA ALA A 121 -12.62 -8.88 8.79
C ALA A 121 -13.14 -7.77 9.75
N VAL A 122 -13.01 -7.92 11.08
CA VAL A 122 -13.53 -6.96 12.08
C VAL A 122 -12.79 -5.62 12.02
N GLU A 123 -11.46 -5.64 12.07
CA GLU A 123 -10.68 -4.41 12.00
C GLU A 123 -10.76 -3.78 10.60
N MET A 124 -10.78 -4.60 9.55
CA MET A 124 -10.97 -4.15 8.17
C MET A 124 -12.32 -3.43 7.99
N ALA A 125 -13.43 -3.98 8.50
CA ALA A 125 -14.73 -3.33 8.45
C ALA A 125 -14.74 -1.98 9.17
N SER A 126 -14.02 -1.88 10.29
CA SER A 126 -13.89 -0.63 11.06
C SER A 126 -13.12 0.44 10.27
N VAL A 127 -12.02 0.06 9.60
CA VAL A 127 -11.26 0.96 8.71
C VAL A 127 -12.13 1.43 7.55
N ILE A 128 -12.85 0.52 6.89
CA ILE A 128 -13.75 0.87 5.78
C ILE A 128 -14.81 1.88 6.25
N ALA A 129 -15.45 1.61 7.39
CA ALA A 129 -16.45 2.50 7.96
C ALA A 129 -15.86 3.89 8.29
N GLY A 130 -14.64 3.94 8.83
CA GLY A 130 -13.92 5.19 9.09
C GLY A 130 -13.66 6.00 7.81
N VAL A 131 -13.07 5.36 6.79
CA VAL A 131 -12.79 6.00 5.50
C VAL A 131 -14.07 6.50 4.82
N LEU A 132 -15.14 5.72 4.88
CA LEU A 132 -16.44 6.10 4.32
C LEU A 132 -17.06 7.30 5.03
N LYS A 133 -17.03 7.32 6.37
CA LYS A 133 -17.53 8.45 7.17
C LYS A 133 -16.75 9.74 6.97
N GLY A 134 -15.52 9.66 6.45
CA GLY A 134 -14.63 10.80 6.32
C GLY A 134 -14.18 11.22 7.71
N LEU A 135 -13.11 10.60 8.21
CA LEU A 135 -12.58 10.92 9.53
C LEU A 135 -12.19 12.41 9.58
N ASN A 136 -13.09 13.22 10.13
CA ASN A 136 -12.74 14.33 10.98
C ASN A 136 -12.42 13.74 12.35
N SER A 137 -11.13 13.63 12.66
CA SER A 137 -10.61 13.52 14.03
C SER A 137 -9.41 14.44 14.13
#